data_AF-A0A8T4N2L4-F1
#
_entry.id   AF-A0A8T4N2L4-F1
#
_cell.length_a   1.000
_cell.length_b   1.000
_cell.length_c   1.000
_cell.angle_alpha   90.00
_cell.angle_beta   90.00
_cell.angle_gamma   90.00
#
_symmetry.space_group_name_H-M   'P 1'
#
loop_
_entity.id
_entity.type
_entity.pdbx_description
1 polymer ?
#
loop_
_entity_poly.entity_id
_entity_poly.type
_entity_poly.pdbx_seq_one_letter_code
_entity_poly.pdbx_strand_id
1 'polypeptide(L)'
;MAYYTEDIRSRGIQSGVAHAPFDEALEILRSQGESIISIAQNAQLRIQEGTEAYISQNGNYVREGVIYIPKAKPKLVRFSPILSFVKDATYAHGQGEEFCPSQDLIDIALGDSVEFPQKDILIPTNRFNSEGLLAFLFGGVDKAQAYGNFLDSTGIKEMFVCVVDNNYVNKQDKPFARPLWFGGLIDGSYLDVSIHYLHNDERVRGVRE
;
A
#
# COMPACT_ATOMS: atom_id res chain seq x y z
N MET A 1 -6.30 -9.69 19.89
CA MET A 1 -5.09 -10.32 20.50
C MET A 1 -4.05 -10.35 19.41
N ALA A 2 -2.90 -9.70 19.64
CA ALA A 2 -1.85 -9.63 18.64
C ALA A 2 -1.19 -11.00 18.41
N TYR A 3 -1.00 -11.41 17.15
CA TYR A 3 -0.27 -12.63 16.81
C TYR A 3 0.39 -12.54 15.44
N TYR A 4 1.35 -13.43 15.20
CA TYR A 4 2.07 -13.57 13.94
C TYR A 4 1.84 -14.95 13.34
N THR A 5 1.64 -15.00 12.02
CA THR A 5 1.55 -16.24 11.25
C THR A 5 2.56 -16.20 10.12
N GLU A 6 3.46 -17.18 10.06
CA GLU A 6 4.34 -17.35 8.91
C GLU A 6 3.56 -17.96 7.74
N ASP A 7 3.64 -17.34 6.57
CA ASP A 7 2.81 -17.68 5.40
C ASP A 7 3.64 -18.39 4.33
N ILE A 8 4.76 -17.78 3.91
CA ILE A 8 5.61 -18.30 2.82
C ILE A 8 7.02 -18.57 3.33
N ARG A 9 7.45 -19.83 3.32
CA ARG A 9 8.73 -20.29 3.90
C ARG A 9 9.80 -20.68 2.88
N SER A 10 9.42 -21.05 1.66
CA SER A 10 10.34 -21.70 0.71
C SER A 10 10.22 -21.11 -0.69
N ARG A 11 11.36 -20.69 -1.24
CA ARG A 11 11.61 -20.09 -2.58
C ARG A 11 11.46 -18.55 -2.62
N GLY A 12 12.61 -17.86 -2.66
CA GLY A 12 12.67 -16.41 -2.84
C GLY A 12 12.28 -15.65 -1.58
N ILE A 13 11.37 -14.68 -1.74
CA ILE A 13 10.90 -13.81 -0.66
C ILE A 13 10.08 -14.63 0.34
N GLN A 14 10.52 -14.69 1.59
CA GLN A 14 9.72 -15.25 2.68
C GLN A 14 8.75 -14.20 3.18
N SER A 15 7.59 -14.61 3.70
CA SER A 15 6.61 -13.66 4.23
C SER A 15 5.84 -14.19 5.43
N GLY A 16 5.46 -13.28 6.30
CA GLY A 16 4.56 -13.51 7.43
C GLY A 16 3.56 -12.37 7.59
N VAL A 17 2.56 -12.61 8.44
CA VAL A 17 1.47 -11.66 8.69
C VAL A 17 1.32 -11.45 10.19
N ALA A 18 1.46 -10.21 10.61
CA ALA A 18 1.09 -9.75 11.95
C ALA A 18 -0.35 -9.24 11.93
N HIS A 19 -1.14 -9.71 12.90
CA HIS A 19 -2.52 -9.28 13.14
C HIS A 19 -2.55 -8.44 14.40
N ALA A 20 -2.51 -7.12 14.27
CA ALA A 20 -2.48 -6.14 15.36
C ALA A 20 -2.68 -4.72 14.78
N PRO A 21 -2.86 -3.68 15.62
CA PRO A 21 -2.72 -2.29 15.17
C PRO A 21 -1.37 -2.08 14.48
N PHE A 22 -1.33 -1.14 13.53
CA PHE A 22 -0.23 -1.04 12.55
C PHE A 22 1.15 -0.82 13.20
N ASP A 23 1.23 -0.07 14.30
CA ASP A 23 2.45 0.13 15.08
C ASP A 23 2.92 -1.15 15.78
N GLU A 24 2.03 -1.83 16.51
CA GLU A 24 2.32 -3.12 17.14
C GLU A 24 2.71 -4.18 16.11
N ALA A 25 1.99 -4.24 15.00
CA ALA A 25 2.26 -5.17 13.92
C ALA A 25 3.66 -4.96 13.32
N LEU A 26 4.09 -3.70 13.11
CA LEU A 26 5.45 -3.43 12.62
C LEU A 26 6.53 -3.79 13.65
N GLU A 27 6.28 -3.65 14.95
CA GLU A 27 7.19 -4.15 15.98
C GLU A 27 7.30 -5.68 15.94
N ILE A 28 6.18 -6.38 15.76
CA ILE A 28 6.14 -7.84 15.59
C ILE A 28 6.95 -8.26 14.36
N LEU A 29 6.72 -7.65 13.20
CA LEU A 29 7.46 -7.97 11.97
C LEU A 29 8.98 -7.75 12.14
N ARG A 30 9.38 -6.63 12.75
CA ARG A 30 10.80 -6.35 13.05
C ARG A 30 11.42 -7.40 13.96
N SER A 31 10.68 -7.90 14.95
CA SER A 31 11.15 -8.98 15.83
C SER A 31 11.43 -10.29 15.09
N GLN A 32 10.80 -10.49 13.93
CA GLN A 32 11.01 -11.64 13.04
C GLN A 32 12.09 -11.39 11.96
N GLY A 33 12.73 -10.22 12.00
CA GLY A 33 13.69 -9.80 10.97
C GLY A 33 13.04 -9.41 9.64
N GLU A 34 11.75 -9.09 9.64
CA GLU A 34 10.99 -8.75 8.45
C GLU A 34 10.82 -7.23 8.28
N SER A 35 10.67 -6.82 7.02
CA SER A 35 10.30 -5.45 6.62
C SER A 35 8.90 -5.45 6.03
N ILE A 36 8.16 -4.35 6.14
CA ILE A 36 6.83 -4.26 5.52
C ILE A 36 6.93 -4.46 4.00
N ILE A 37 6.01 -5.26 3.46
CA ILE A 37 5.98 -5.60 2.05
C ILE A 37 5.70 -4.39 1.15
N SER A 38 6.34 -4.33 0.00
CA SER A 38 6.00 -3.40 -1.09
C SER A 38 4.91 -3.94 -2.02
N ILE A 39 4.25 -3.07 -2.77
CA ILE A 39 3.32 -3.50 -3.84
C ILE A 39 4.02 -4.41 -4.85
N ALA A 40 5.25 -4.09 -5.25
CA ALA A 40 6.02 -4.89 -6.19
C ALA A 40 6.30 -6.31 -5.66
N GLN A 41 6.74 -6.42 -4.40
CA GLN A 41 6.98 -7.72 -3.75
C GLN A 41 5.66 -8.50 -3.55
N ASN A 42 4.58 -7.82 -3.18
CA ASN A 42 3.26 -8.43 -3.02
C ASN A 42 2.75 -9.01 -4.33
N ALA A 43 2.79 -8.23 -5.41
CA ALA A 43 2.42 -8.69 -6.76
C ALA A 43 3.27 -9.88 -7.22
N GLN A 44 4.59 -9.84 -6.98
CA GLN A 44 5.47 -10.96 -7.31
C GLN A 44 5.06 -12.24 -6.56
N LEU A 45 4.79 -12.14 -5.27
CA LEU A 45 4.37 -13.29 -4.47
C LEU A 45 2.97 -13.80 -4.89
N ARG A 46 2.02 -12.93 -5.22
CA ARG A 46 0.71 -13.35 -5.75
C ARG A 46 0.83 -14.14 -7.04
N ILE A 47 1.69 -13.68 -7.96
CA ILE A 47 1.99 -14.40 -9.21
C ILE A 47 2.64 -15.76 -8.91
N GLN A 48 3.59 -15.79 -7.98
CA GLN A 48 4.34 -17.00 -7.62
C GLN A 48 3.46 -18.06 -6.95
N GLU A 49 2.66 -17.66 -5.97
CA GLU A 49 1.86 -18.58 -5.14
C GLU A 49 0.50 -18.91 -5.76
N GLY A 50 0.04 -18.10 -6.72
CA GLY A 50 -1.21 -18.30 -7.45
C GLY A 50 -2.43 -17.70 -6.75
N THR A 51 -3.60 -17.87 -7.37
CA THR A 51 -4.83 -17.18 -6.97
C THR A 51 -5.33 -17.61 -5.59
N GLU A 52 -5.28 -18.90 -5.28
CA GLU A 52 -5.86 -19.46 -4.05
C GLU A 52 -5.01 -19.18 -2.79
N ALA A 53 -3.81 -18.63 -2.95
CA ALA A 53 -2.90 -18.36 -1.83
C ALA A 53 -3.44 -17.24 -0.92
N TYR A 54 -3.11 -17.31 0.37
CA TYR A 54 -3.57 -16.32 1.36
C TYR A 54 -3.16 -14.88 0.98
N ILE A 55 -1.96 -14.69 0.42
CA ILE A 55 -1.46 -13.40 -0.09
C ILE A 55 -2.26 -12.83 -1.28
N SER A 56 -2.88 -13.71 -2.07
CA SER A 56 -3.70 -13.34 -3.21
C SER A 56 -5.12 -13.02 -2.76
N GLN A 57 -5.67 -13.81 -1.86
CA GLN A 57 -7.05 -13.66 -1.41
C GLN A 57 -7.26 -12.46 -0.48
N ASN A 58 -6.20 -11.99 0.19
CA ASN A 58 -6.33 -10.98 1.25
C ASN A 58 -5.50 -9.73 0.95
N GLY A 59 -6.09 -8.57 1.24
CA GLY A 59 -5.38 -7.30 1.20
C GLY A 59 -4.50 -7.08 2.43
N ASN A 60 -3.57 -6.14 2.31
CA ASN A 60 -2.72 -5.70 3.41
C ASN A 60 -2.20 -4.29 3.17
N TYR A 61 -1.72 -3.66 4.24
CA TYR A 61 -0.93 -2.44 4.15
C TYR A 61 0.42 -2.72 3.48
N VAL A 62 0.87 -1.77 2.67
CA VAL A 62 2.17 -1.81 2.00
C VAL A 62 3.05 -0.66 2.46
N ARG A 63 4.35 -0.71 2.13
CA ARG A 63 5.31 0.33 2.53
C ARG A 63 5.09 1.68 1.82
N GLU A 64 4.50 1.62 0.62
CA GLU A 64 4.14 2.79 -0.17
C GLU A 64 3.02 3.59 0.53
N GLY A 65 2.89 4.87 0.18
CA GLY A 65 1.84 5.73 0.72
C GLY A 65 1.56 6.91 -0.21
N VAL A 66 0.57 7.71 0.14
CA VAL A 66 0.21 8.92 -0.61
C VAL A 66 0.32 10.14 0.28
N ILE A 67 1.00 11.17 -0.23
CA ILE A 67 1.04 12.50 0.36
C ILE A 67 0.01 13.37 -0.34
N TYR A 68 -0.93 13.89 0.45
CA TYR A 68 -1.92 14.86 0.02
C TYR A 68 -1.46 16.26 0.41
N ILE A 69 -1.35 17.13 -0.59
CA ILE A 69 -0.98 18.54 -0.40
C ILE A 69 -2.21 19.37 -0.79
N PRO A 70 -2.79 20.18 0.12
CA PRO A 70 -3.95 21.01 -0.18
C PRO A 70 -3.72 21.86 -1.44
N LYS A 71 -4.69 21.86 -2.35
CA LYS A 71 -4.68 22.61 -3.63
C LYS A 71 -3.60 22.18 -4.63
N ALA A 72 -2.94 21.05 -4.41
CA ALA A 72 -1.99 20.44 -5.33
C ALA A 72 -2.39 19.01 -5.68
N LYS A 73 -1.70 18.41 -6.65
CA LYS A 73 -1.90 17.00 -6.99
C LYS A 73 -1.26 16.13 -5.90
N PRO A 74 -1.96 15.06 -5.44
CA PRO A 74 -1.38 14.12 -4.51
C PRO A 74 -0.20 13.37 -5.15
N LYS A 75 0.68 12.86 -4.29
CA LYS A 75 1.92 12.20 -4.68
C LYS A 75 1.97 10.82 -4.05
N LEU A 76 2.08 9.80 -4.88
CA LEU A 76 2.43 8.46 -4.41
C LEU A 76 3.93 8.41 -4.17
N VAL A 77 4.35 7.90 -3.03
CA VAL A 77 5.76 7.79 -2.62
C VAL A 77 6.14 6.32 -2.39
N ARG A 78 7.40 5.96 -2.69
CA ARG A 78 7.89 4.59 -2.41
C ARG A 78 8.01 4.27 -0.93
N PHE A 79 8.33 5.28 -0.13
CA PHE A 79 8.52 5.15 1.31
C PHE A 79 7.59 6.14 2.02
N SER A 80 6.53 5.62 2.62
CA SER A 80 5.57 6.46 3.34
C SER A 80 6.20 7.11 4.58
N PRO A 81 6.02 8.43 4.80
CA PRO A 81 6.43 9.09 6.05
C PRO A 81 5.85 8.47 7.32
N ILE A 82 4.71 7.77 7.21
CA ILE A 82 4.08 7.02 8.30
C ILE A 82 5.04 6.00 8.90
N LEU A 83 5.89 5.35 8.08
CA LEU A 83 6.81 4.31 8.55
C LEU A 83 7.89 4.84 9.50
N SER A 84 8.20 6.14 9.42
CA SER A 84 9.15 6.81 10.30
C SER A 84 8.53 7.21 11.64
N PHE A 85 7.20 7.36 11.71
CA PHE A 85 6.46 7.85 12.87
C PHE A 85 5.17 7.04 13.10
N VAL A 86 5.33 5.71 13.13
CA VAL A 86 4.20 4.78 13.09
C VAL A 86 3.24 4.97 14.27
N LYS A 87 3.77 5.21 15.47
CA LYS A 87 2.96 5.42 16.68
C LYS A 87 2.12 6.69 16.57
N ASP A 88 2.73 7.79 16.12
CA ASP A 88 2.04 9.07 15.95
C ASP A 88 0.95 8.97 14.86
N ALA A 89 1.26 8.31 13.75
CA ALA A 89 0.30 8.11 12.67
C ALA A 89 -0.87 7.20 13.09
N THR A 90 -0.58 6.12 13.82
CA THR A 90 -1.60 5.19 14.34
C THR A 90 -2.49 5.90 15.36
N TYR A 91 -1.89 6.69 16.26
CA TYR A 91 -2.63 7.49 17.23
C TYR A 91 -3.54 8.52 16.56
N ALA A 92 -3.01 9.33 15.62
CA ALA A 92 -3.79 10.34 14.89
C ALA A 92 -5.01 9.70 14.22
N HIS A 93 -4.80 8.59 13.52
CA HIS A 93 -5.89 7.84 12.86
C HIS A 93 -6.88 7.26 13.86
N GLY A 94 -6.43 6.81 15.03
CA GLY A 94 -7.29 6.39 16.15
C GLY A 94 -8.16 7.52 16.71
N GLN A 95 -7.73 8.77 16.56
CA GLN A 95 -8.54 9.96 16.90
C GLN A 95 -9.41 10.46 15.74
N GLY A 96 -9.36 9.81 14.56
CA GLY A 96 -10.03 10.28 13.35
C GLY A 96 -9.35 11.49 12.70
N GLU A 97 -8.09 11.74 13.00
CA GLU A 97 -7.28 12.86 12.49
C GLU A 97 -6.28 12.41 11.42
N GLU A 98 -5.73 13.39 10.69
CA GLU A 98 -4.70 13.15 9.68
C GLU A 98 -3.29 13.14 10.28
N PHE A 99 -2.48 12.16 9.89
CA PHE A 99 -1.05 12.23 10.17
C PHE A 99 -0.38 13.29 9.27
N CYS A 100 0.04 14.39 9.88
CA CYS A 100 0.70 15.51 9.21
C CYS A 100 2.23 15.46 9.44
N PRO A 101 3.03 14.87 8.52
CA PRO A 101 4.49 14.82 8.66
C PRO A 101 5.13 16.21 8.62
N SER A 102 6.35 16.34 9.14
CA SER A 102 7.15 17.55 8.99
C SER A 102 7.53 17.81 7.53
N GLN A 103 7.86 19.06 7.20
CA GLN A 103 8.25 19.44 5.83
C GLN A 103 9.48 18.65 5.36
N ASP A 104 10.49 18.45 6.22
CA ASP A 104 11.69 17.67 5.87
C ASP A 104 11.35 16.23 5.45
N LEU A 105 10.39 15.59 6.13
CA LEU A 105 9.95 14.23 5.79
C LEU A 105 9.15 14.20 4.49
N ILE A 106 8.35 15.24 4.24
CA ILE A 106 7.65 15.40 2.97
C ILE A 106 8.67 15.52 1.85
N ASP A 107 9.66 16.40 1.98
CA ASP A 107 10.68 16.64 0.95
C ASP A 107 11.50 15.39 0.65
N ILE A 108 11.90 14.63 1.68
CA ILE A 108 12.58 13.33 1.53
C ILE A 108 11.70 12.34 0.76
N ALA A 109 10.43 12.19 1.15
CA ALA A 109 9.53 11.22 0.52
C ALA A 109 9.18 11.60 -0.92
N LEU A 110 9.08 12.90 -1.23
CA LEU A 110 8.81 13.40 -2.57
C LEU A 110 9.97 13.17 -3.55
N GLY A 111 11.19 12.94 -3.05
CA GLY A 111 12.37 12.63 -3.88
C GLY A 111 12.24 11.35 -4.71
N ASP A 112 11.36 10.42 -4.30
CA ASP A 112 11.01 9.21 -5.05
C ASP A 112 9.49 9.06 -5.08
N SER A 113 8.86 9.87 -5.94
CA SER A 113 7.41 9.99 -6.05
C SER A 113 6.90 10.12 -7.48
N VAL A 114 5.61 9.85 -7.67
CA VAL A 114 4.87 10.06 -8.92
C VAL A 114 3.53 10.76 -8.63
N GLU A 115 2.96 11.46 -9.62
CA GLU A 115 1.61 12.00 -9.48
C GLU A 115 0.59 10.88 -9.21
N PHE A 116 -0.31 11.14 -8.27
CA PHE A 116 -1.42 10.25 -7.94
C PHE A 116 -2.77 10.86 -8.39
N PRO A 117 -3.79 10.06 -8.70
CA PRO A 117 -5.08 10.58 -9.14
C PRO A 117 -5.78 11.45 -8.07
N GLN A 118 -6.55 12.44 -8.52
CA GLN A 118 -7.36 13.32 -7.66
C GLN A 118 -8.83 12.89 -7.56
N LYS A 119 -9.19 11.83 -8.28
CA LYS A 119 -10.50 11.18 -8.25
C LYS A 119 -10.30 9.69 -8.44
N ASP A 120 -11.30 8.93 -8.03
CA ASP A 120 -11.32 7.50 -8.26
C ASP A 120 -11.17 7.18 -9.76
N ILE A 121 -10.37 6.15 -10.06
CA ILE A 121 -10.15 5.69 -11.42
C ILE A 121 -10.19 4.16 -11.51
N LEU A 122 -10.50 3.68 -12.71
CA LEU A 122 -10.36 2.28 -13.10
C LEU A 122 -9.21 2.19 -14.12
N ILE A 123 -8.26 1.31 -13.86
CA ILE A 123 -7.13 1.07 -14.75
C ILE A 123 -7.30 -0.30 -15.42
N PRO A 124 -7.49 -0.37 -16.74
CA PRO A 124 -7.62 -1.64 -17.45
C PRO A 124 -6.34 -2.48 -17.39
N THR A 125 -6.48 -3.77 -17.08
CA THR A 125 -5.37 -4.71 -16.87
C THR A 125 -4.54 -4.97 -18.13
N ASN A 126 -5.17 -4.85 -19.31
CA ASN A 126 -4.53 -4.99 -20.60
C ASN A 126 -3.58 -3.84 -21.00
N ARG A 127 -3.52 -2.74 -20.21
CA ARG A 127 -2.65 -1.59 -20.48
C ARG A 127 -1.87 -1.12 -19.24
N PHE A 128 -1.62 -2.01 -18.29
CA PHE A 128 -0.86 -1.69 -17.06
C PHE A 128 0.52 -1.09 -17.35
N ASN A 129 1.18 -1.50 -18.43
CA ASN A 129 2.45 -0.94 -18.90
C ASN A 129 2.39 0.53 -19.33
N SER A 130 1.21 1.04 -19.67
CA SER A 130 1.03 2.36 -20.29
C SER A 130 0.83 3.47 -19.24
N GLU A 131 0.64 3.08 -17.98
CA GLU A 131 0.36 3.98 -16.86
C GLU A 131 1.63 4.20 -16.04
N GLY A 132 2.17 5.43 -16.05
CA GLY A 132 3.38 5.78 -15.30
C GLY A 132 3.26 5.48 -13.79
N LEU A 133 2.05 5.62 -13.25
CA LEU A 133 1.72 5.25 -11.87
C LEU A 133 1.99 3.77 -11.58
N LEU A 134 1.56 2.87 -12.48
CA LEU A 134 1.69 1.42 -12.27
C LEU A 134 3.12 0.96 -12.52
N ALA A 135 3.79 1.49 -13.54
CA ALA A 135 5.21 1.25 -13.73
C ALA A 135 6.01 1.68 -12.49
N PHE A 136 5.65 2.81 -11.87
CA PHE A 136 6.27 3.24 -10.61
C PHE A 136 5.99 2.24 -9.48
N LEU A 137 4.72 1.87 -9.24
CA LEU A 137 4.30 0.96 -8.16
C LEU A 137 4.91 -0.44 -8.24
N PHE A 138 4.91 -1.04 -9.42
CA PHE A 138 5.38 -2.42 -9.62
C PHE A 138 6.87 -2.50 -9.96
N GLY A 139 7.58 -1.36 -9.99
CA GLY A 139 9.04 -1.33 -10.17
C GLY A 139 9.49 -1.58 -11.61
N GLY A 140 8.72 -1.09 -12.58
CA GLY A 140 9.03 -1.14 -14.00
C GLY A 140 7.82 -1.51 -14.87
N VAL A 141 7.88 -1.13 -16.14
CA VAL A 141 6.85 -1.39 -17.16
C VAL A 141 6.56 -2.88 -17.29
N ASP A 142 7.60 -3.71 -17.36
CA ASP A 142 7.46 -5.16 -17.54
C ASP A 142 6.80 -5.83 -16.33
N LYS A 143 7.17 -5.41 -15.12
CA LYS A 143 6.59 -5.93 -13.87
C LYS A 143 5.14 -5.51 -13.71
N ALA A 144 4.81 -4.27 -14.06
CA ALA A 144 3.43 -3.79 -14.08
C ALA A 144 2.59 -4.63 -15.06
N GLN A 145 3.09 -4.87 -16.28
CA GLN A 145 2.35 -5.68 -17.25
C GLN A 145 2.22 -7.14 -16.83
N ALA A 146 3.26 -7.73 -16.22
CA ALA A 146 3.20 -9.08 -15.70
C ALA A 146 2.06 -9.24 -14.69
N TYR A 147 1.90 -8.26 -13.79
CA TYR A 147 0.78 -8.27 -12.84
C TYR A 147 -0.57 -7.99 -13.52
N GLY A 148 -0.63 -7.09 -14.50
CA GLY A 148 -1.84 -6.88 -15.31
C GLY A 148 -2.30 -8.16 -16.02
N ASN A 149 -1.38 -8.90 -16.63
CA ASN A 149 -1.66 -10.19 -17.29
C ASN A 149 -2.13 -11.25 -16.28
N PHE A 150 -1.52 -11.29 -15.10
CA PHE A 150 -1.96 -12.15 -14.01
C PHE A 150 -3.41 -11.82 -13.63
N LEU A 151 -3.76 -10.57 -13.36
CA LEU A 151 -5.14 -10.16 -13.08
C LEU A 151 -6.10 -10.55 -14.21
N ASP A 152 -5.74 -10.27 -15.46
CA ASP A 152 -6.58 -10.60 -16.62
C ASP A 152 -6.90 -12.10 -16.73
N SER A 153 -5.91 -12.95 -16.43
CA SER A 153 -6.04 -14.42 -16.40
C SER A 153 -6.98 -14.93 -15.31
N THR A 154 -7.22 -14.13 -14.27
CA THR A 154 -8.18 -14.42 -13.19
C THR A 154 -9.57 -13.86 -13.46
N GLY A 155 -9.77 -13.19 -14.60
CA GLY A 155 -11.03 -12.54 -14.96
C GLY A 155 -11.15 -11.09 -14.47
N ILE A 156 -10.17 -10.56 -13.74
CA ILE A 156 -10.13 -9.16 -13.31
C ILE A 156 -9.68 -8.31 -14.50
N LYS A 157 -10.59 -7.45 -15.00
CA LYS A 157 -10.34 -6.63 -16.20
C LYS A 157 -9.85 -5.22 -15.90
N GLU A 158 -10.06 -4.75 -14.68
CA GLU A 158 -9.69 -3.41 -14.25
C GLU A 158 -9.28 -3.45 -12.79
N MET A 159 -8.31 -2.61 -12.41
CA MET A 159 -7.94 -2.37 -11.02
C MET A 159 -8.47 -1.01 -10.60
N PHE A 160 -9.24 -1.00 -9.51
CA PHE A 160 -9.77 0.23 -8.94
C PHE A 160 -8.71 0.96 -8.11
N VAL A 161 -8.68 2.28 -8.20
CA VAL A 161 -7.86 3.15 -7.34
C VAL A 161 -8.81 4.10 -6.62
N CYS A 162 -9.02 3.85 -5.33
CA CYS A 162 -9.83 4.68 -4.45
C CYS A 162 -8.96 5.77 -3.81
N VAL A 163 -9.38 7.02 -3.90
CA VAL A 163 -8.64 8.18 -3.40
C VAL A 163 -9.44 8.95 -2.36
N VAL A 164 -8.75 9.74 -1.52
CA VAL A 164 -9.42 10.69 -0.62
C VAL A 164 -10.15 11.76 -1.44
N ASP A 165 -11.38 12.07 -1.04
CA ASP A 165 -12.19 13.11 -1.68
C ASP A 165 -11.44 14.44 -1.78
N ASN A 166 -11.41 15.03 -2.97
CA ASN A 166 -10.65 16.25 -3.22
C ASN A 166 -11.19 17.45 -2.44
N ASN A 167 -12.48 17.50 -2.09
CA ASN A 167 -13.00 18.58 -1.24
C ASN A 167 -12.51 18.42 0.20
N TYR A 168 -12.44 17.18 0.70
CA TYR A 168 -11.81 16.89 1.99
C TYR A 168 -10.34 17.31 2.00
N VAL A 169 -9.56 16.92 0.99
CA VAL A 169 -8.13 17.28 0.86
C VAL A 169 -7.94 18.80 0.87
N ASN A 170 -8.75 19.53 0.09
CA ASN A 170 -8.60 20.98 -0.04
C ASN A 170 -9.10 21.79 1.17
N LYS A 171 -9.79 21.15 2.11
CA LYS A 171 -10.19 21.76 3.39
C LYS A 171 -9.12 21.62 4.48
N GLN A 172 -8.09 20.79 4.26
CA GLN A 172 -7.02 20.64 5.23
C GLN A 172 -6.08 21.85 5.21
N ASP A 173 -5.57 22.23 6.39
CA ASP A 173 -4.62 23.34 6.54
C ASP A 173 -3.17 22.92 6.24
N LYS A 174 -2.88 21.62 6.33
CA LYS A 174 -1.53 21.06 6.20
C LYS A 174 -1.51 19.87 5.25
N PRO A 175 -0.37 19.59 4.60
CA PRO A 175 -0.16 18.30 3.96
C PRO A 175 -0.26 17.15 4.95
N PHE A 176 -0.75 16.01 4.49
CA PHE A 176 -0.88 14.80 5.29
C PHE A 176 -0.51 13.56 4.48
N ALA A 177 -0.18 12.47 5.19
CA ALA A 177 0.15 11.19 4.58
C ALA A 177 -0.90 10.13 4.89
N ARG A 178 -1.22 9.32 3.88
CA ARG A 178 -2.12 8.16 3.94
C ARG A 178 -1.35 6.86 3.71
N PRO A 179 -1.62 5.79 4.47
CA PRO A 179 -1.11 4.47 4.14
C PRO A 179 -1.81 3.98 2.88
N LEU A 180 -1.12 3.16 2.10
CA LEU A 180 -1.72 2.50 0.96
C LEU A 180 -2.10 1.07 1.33
N TRP A 181 -3.36 0.72 1.08
CA TRP A 181 -3.86 -0.63 1.16
C TRP A 181 -3.89 -1.26 -0.23
N PHE A 182 -3.34 -2.46 -0.35
CA PHE A 182 -3.37 -3.22 -1.59
C PHE A 182 -4.35 -4.39 -1.44
N GLY A 183 -5.56 -4.22 -1.99
CA GLY A 183 -6.66 -5.16 -1.91
C GLY A 183 -6.34 -6.52 -2.54
N GLY A 184 -6.96 -7.57 -2.01
CA GLY A 184 -6.86 -8.94 -2.53
C GLY A 184 -7.64 -9.14 -3.83
N LEU A 185 -7.52 -10.34 -4.41
CA LEU A 185 -8.18 -10.72 -5.65
C LEU A 185 -9.69 -10.96 -5.49
N ILE A 186 -10.17 -11.32 -4.29
CA ILE A 186 -11.60 -11.57 -4.00
C ILE A 186 -12.44 -10.34 -4.38
N ASP A 187 -11.92 -9.16 -4.08
CA ASP A 187 -12.58 -7.88 -4.30
C ASP A 187 -12.11 -7.20 -5.61
N GLY A 188 -11.47 -7.97 -6.50
CA GLY A 188 -11.06 -7.49 -7.82
C GLY A 188 -9.69 -6.81 -7.89
N SER A 189 -8.85 -6.90 -6.85
CA SER A 189 -7.56 -6.19 -6.71
C SER A 189 -7.72 -4.67 -6.84
N TYR A 190 -7.38 -3.93 -5.79
CA TYR A 190 -7.53 -2.48 -5.79
C TYR A 190 -6.46 -1.79 -4.95
N LEU A 191 -6.29 -0.50 -5.19
CA LEU A 191 -5.49 0.40 -4.37
C LEU A 191 -6.44 1.29 -3.60
N ASP A 192 -6.31 1.33 -2.28
CA ASP A 192 -7.14 2.17 -1.42
C ASP A 192 -6.29 3.02 -0.50
N VAL A 193 -6.45 4.32 -0.63
CA VAL A 193 -5.82 5.33 0.24
C VAL A 193 -6.86 6.21 0.92
N SER A 194 -8.14 5.84 0.86
CA SER A 194 -9.25 6.52 1.52
C SER A 194 -9.41 6.11 2.99
N ILE A 195 -8.72 5.07 3.43
CA ILE A 195 -8.88 4.48 4.77
C ILE A 195 -7.98 5.11 5.84
N HIS A 196 -8.53 5.23 7.05
CA HIS A 196 -7.88 5.83 8.23
C HIS A 196 -7.78 4.80 9.38
N TYR A 197 -7.56 3.51 9.06
CA TYR A 197 -7.74 2.41 10.01
C TYR A 197 -6.44 1.78 10.54
N LEU A 198 -5.38 2.58 10.68
CA LEU A 198 -4.11 2.08 11.22
C LEU A 198 -4.23 1.55 12.66
N HIS A 199 -5.24 1.99 13.41
CA HIS A 199 -5.50 1.59 14.79
C HIS A 199 -6.31 0.29 14.92
N ASN A 200 -6.87 -0.23 13.83
CA ASN A 200 -7.62 -1.48 13.86
C ASN A 200 -6.68 -2.69 13.84
N ASP A 201 -7.13 -3.82 14.41
CA ASP A 201 -6.46 -5.13 14.34
C ASP A 201 -6.50 -5.66 12.89
N GLU A 202 -5.69 -5.05 12.03
CA GLU A 202 -5.59 -5.34 10.61
C GLU A 202 -4.39 -6.24 10.30
N ARG A 203 -4.30 -6.64 9.03
CA ARG A 203 -3.22 -7.49 8.52
C ARG A 203 -2.08 -6.64 8.00
N VAL A 204 -0.93 -6.75 8.66
CA VAL A 204 0.33 -6.18 8.18
C VAL A 204 1.26 -7.31 7.77
N ARG A 205 1.64 -7.31 6.50
CA ARG A 205 2.51 -8.34 5.93
C ARG A 205 3.96 -7.88 5.93
N GLY A 206 4.81 -8.72 6.50
CA GLY A 206 6.26 -8.58 6.43
C GLY A 206 6.86 -9.52 5.41
N VAL A 207 8.04 -9.15 4.93
CA VAL A 207 8.88 -9.95 4.05
C VAL A 207 10.34 -9.92 4.49
N ARG A 208 11.05 -11.01 4.22
CA ARG A 208 12.51 -11.11 4.30
C ARG A 208 13.04 -11.85 3.06
N GLU A 209 14.20 -11.40 2.58
CA GLU A 209 14.90 -11.95 1.40
C GLU A 209 16.04 -12.87 1.83
#